data_AF-A0A6V8PH19-F1
#
_entry.id   AF-A0A6V8PH19-F1
#
_cell.length_a   1.000
_cell.length_b   1.000
_cell.length_c   1.000
_cell.angle_alpha   90.00
_cell.angle_beta   90.00
_cell.angle_gamma   90.00
#
_symmetry.space_group_name_H-M   'P 1'
#
loop_
_entity.id
_entity.type
_entity.pdbx_description
1 polymer ?
#
loop_
_entity_poly.entity_id
_entity_poly.type
_entity_poly.pdbx_seq_one_letter_code
_entity_poly.pdbx_strand_id
1 'polypeptide(L)'
;PSFDQQALTEARYYVKMEGETIQCQLCFRRCTISEGQRGYCTVRANKGGTLYTLVYAMPAARQVDPVEKEPLLHFFPGTMTLCFGTAGCNFKCSFCHNWHLAARTPEEVAATPLSAEEAVNKALELGVQSISFTYNEPTVFYEWAYDVAKLAQERGLRTYFHTNGAINPEPLRALLKRLDAVAVDLKAFTAEFYQVTSFSELEPVLTTLKIIKEEGVWFEITNLVIPTLNDDMGKIREMCIWVRDNLGKDVPLHFSRFFPAYKLTRLPPTPIETLEQARAIALEVGLEYVTIGNVPGHEANSTFCPNCGETLIKRVHFSVLANHIEGGKCKFCGHPIPGVWM
;
A
#
# COMPACT_ATOMS: atom_id res chain seq x y z
N PRO A 1 21.84 -17.38 9.60
CA PRO A 1 22.84 -17.40 8.49
C PRO A 1 23.68 -16.13 8.55
N SER A 2 25.00 -16.18 8.31
CA SER A 2 25.82 -14.96 8.22
C SER A 2 25.65 -14.34 6.84
N PHE A 3 25.44 -13.02 6.77
CA PHE A 3 25.25 -12.26 5.51
C PHE A 3 26.58 -11.98 4.80
N ASP A 4 27.64 -12.72 5.13
CA ASP A 4 29.01 -12.38 4.72
C ASP A 4 29.33 -12.64 3.26
N GLN A 5 28.45 -13.35 2.53
CA GLN A 5 28.71 -13.82 1.18
C GLN A 5 27.94 -13.08 0.07
N GLN A 6 27.17 -12.03 0.40
CA GLN A 6 26.39 -11.26 -0.59
C GLN A 6 26.99 -9.87 -0.81
N ALA A 7 26.87 -9.36 -2.03
CA ALA A 7 27.11 -7.94 -2.32
C ALA A 7 26.03 -7.13 -1.59
N LEU A 8 26.38 -6.54 -0.45
CA LEU A 8 25.44 -5.80 0.39
C LEU A 8 25.31 -4.36 -0.12
N THR A 9 24.08 -3.86 -0.16
CA THR A 9 23.80 -2.45 -0.45
C THR A 9 23.59 -1.71 0.87
N GLU A 10 24.35 -0.64 1.10
CA GLU A 10 24.17 0.21 2.28
C GLU A 10 22.76 0.80 2.27
N ALA A 11 22.06 0.65 3.38
CA ALA A 11 20.70 1.13 3.53
C ALA A 11 20.69 2.62 3.86
N ARG A 12 19.68 3.33 3.37
CA ARG A 12 19.44 4.74 3.70
C ARG A 12 18.70 4.84 5.04
N TYR A 13 18.75 6.04 5.64
CA TYR A 13 18.03 6.44 6.85
C TYR A 13 18.41 5.63 8.09
N TYR A 14 19.61 5.86 8.61
CA TYR A 14 20.02 5.38 9.93
C TYR A 14 21.01 6.34 10.57
N VAL A 15 21.15 6.25 11.89
CA VAL A 15 22.17 6.97 12.65
C VAL A 15 23.11 5.96 13.30
N LYS A 16 24.40 6.28 13.34
CA LYS A 16 25.39 5.51 14.09
C LYS A 16 25.29 5.85 15.57
N MET A 17 25.34 4.83 16.40
CA MET A 17 25.32 4.91 17.87
C MET A 17 26.67 4.40 18.41
N GLU A 18 26.85 4.42 19.73
CA GLU A 18 28.06 3.89 20.37
C GLU A 18 28.20 2.37 20.16
N GLY A 19 29.46 1.89 20.13
CA GLY A 19 29.78 0.46 20.09
C GLY A 19 29.26 -0.27 18.85
N GLU A 20 29.48 0.29 17.65
CA GLU A 20 29.03 -0.27 16.36
C GLU A 20 27.53 -0.54 16.27
N THR A 21 26.73 0.01 17.18
CA THR A 21 25.27 -0.07 17.11
C THR A 21 24.76 1.00 16.16
N ILE A 22 23.63 0.73 15.50
CA ILE A 22 22.92 1.72 14.70
C ILE A 22 21.48 1.85 15.16
N GLN A 23 20.82 2.95 14.83
CA GLN A 23 19.38 3.07 14.90
C GLN A 23 18.81 3.34 13.50
N CYS A 24 18.00 2.40 12.99
CA CYS A 24 17.29 2.56 11.73
C CYS A 24 16.22 3.65 11.87
N GLN A 25 16.14 4.57 10.92
CA GLN A 25 15.18 5.68 10.88
C GLN A 25 14.16 5.55 9.74
N LEU A 26 14.10 4.40 9.06
CA LEU A 26 13.22 4.22 7.91
C LEU A 26 11.73 4.19 8.28
N CYS A 27 11.36 3.40 9.28
CA CYS A 27 9.96 3.19 9.67
C CYS A 27 9.75 3.49 11.16
N PHE A 28 8.47 3.52 11.56
CA PHE A 28 8.02 3.84 12.91
C PHE A 28 8.74 3.05 14.02
N ARG A 29 9.18 1.82 13.73
CA ARG A 29 9.82 0.94 14.72
C ARG A 29 11.13 1.46 15.28
N ARG A 30 11.83 2.33 14.53
CA ARG A 30 13.13 2.91 14.91
C ARG A 30 14.10 1.91 15.55
N CYS A 31 14.25 0.73 14.92
CA CYS A 31 14.99 -0.38 15.52
C CYS A 31 16.44 0.02 15.85
N THR A 32 16.84 -0.20 17.09
CA THR A 32 18.25 -0.20 17.50
C THR A 32 18.85 -1.57 17.21
N ILE A 33 19.88 -1.64 16.37
CA ILE A 33 20.44 -2.88 15.84
C ILE A 33 21.91 -2.93 16.20
N SER A 34 22.29 -3.83 17.10
CA SER A 34 23.69 -4.10 17.46
C SER A 34 24.43 -4.79 16.31
N GLU A 35 25.76 -4.78 16.36
CA GLU A 35 26.60 -5.45 15.38
C GLU A 35 26.18 -6.92 15.16
N GLY A 36 26.11 -7.34 13.90
CA GLY A 36 25.72 -8.70 13.50
C GLY A 36 24.23 -9.02 13.65
N GLN A 37 23.41 -8.09 14.13
CA GLN A 37 21.96 -8.29 14.31
C GLN A 37 21.14 -7.73 13.14
N ARG A 38 19.85 -8.10 13.12
CA ARG A 38 18.87 -7.54 12.17
C ARG A 38 17.77 -6.76 12.87
N GLY A 39 17.17 -5.84 12.14
CA GLY A 39 15.95 -5.14 12.55
C GLY A 39 14.73 -6.06 12.51
N TYR A 40 13.61 -5.55 13.04
CA TYR A 40 12.35 -6.30 13.16
C TYR A 40 11.86 -6.88 11.83
N CYS A 41 12.03 -6.15 10.73
CA CYS A 41 11.62 -6.58 9.38
C CYS A 41 12.48 -7.72 8.82
N THR A 42 13.59 -8.08 9.48
CA THR A 42 14.56 -9.12 9.11
C THR A 42 15.35 -8.88 7.81
N VAL A 43 15.05 -7.81 7.06
CA VAL A 43 15.74 -7.48 5.80
C VAL A 43 16.80 -6.40 5.95
N ARG A 44 16.97 -5.83 7.15
CA ARG A 44 17.99 -4.82 7.45
C ARG A 44 18.95 -5.34 8.50
N ALA A 45 20.23 -5.39 8.19
CA ALA A 45 21.28 -5.96 9.04
C ALA A 45 22.37 -4.94 9.31
N ASN A 46 22.88 -4.90 10.54
CA ASN A 46 24.03 -4.08 10.89
C ASN A 46 25.31 -4.91 10.77
N LYS A 47 26.30 -4.37 10.05
CA LYS A 47 27.63 -4.97 9.88
C LYS A 47 28.72 -3.89 9.91
N GLY A 48 29.67 -4.02 10.83
CA GLY A 48 30.69 -3.01 11.11
C GLY A 48 30.11 -1.61 11.40
N GLY A 49 28.99 -1.52 12.13
CA GLY A 49 28.32 -0.25 12.41
C GLY A 49 27.72 0.46 11.19
N THR A 50 27.43 -0.29 10.12
CA THR A 50 26.80 0.17 8.88
C THR A 50 25.55 -0.66 8.62
N LEU A 51 24.43 0.02 8.35
CA LEU A 51 23.17 -0.66 8.07
C LEU A 51 23.13 -1.05 6.59
N TYR A 52 22.82 -2.31 6.32
CA TYR A 52 22.65 -2.84 4.97
C TYR A 52 21.23 -3.35 4.76
N THR A 53 20.74 -3.27 3.53
CA THR A 53 19.55 -3.96 3.08
C THR A 53 19.95 -5.30 2.44
N LEU A 54 19.20 -6.35 2.77
CA LEU A 54 19.41 -7.72 2.29
C LEU A 54 18.51 -8.07 1.10
N VAL A 55 17.67 -7.13 0.66
CA VAL A 55 16.64 -7.35 -0.37
C VAL A 55 16.73 -6.36 -1.53
N TYR A 56 17.82 -5.60 -1.64
CA TYR A 56 18.05 -4.73 -2.79
C TYR A 56 18.16 -5.57 -4.07
N ALA A 57 17.37 -5.23 -5.09
CA ALA A 57 17.34 -5.96 -6.36
C ALA A 57 17.03 -7.46 -6.23
N MET A 58 16.33 -7.87 -5.17
CA MET A 58 15.96 -9.27 -4.90
C MET A 58 14.44 -9.44 -4.77
N PRO A 59 13.64 -9.09 -5.81
CA PRO A 59 12.21 -9.37 -5.78
C PRO A 59 11.95 -10.87 -5.73
N ALA A 60 11.05 -11.24 -4.81
CA ALA A 60 10.56 -12.59 -4.59
C ALA A 60 9.21 -12.85 -5.26
N ALA A 61 8.44 -11.78 -5.49
CA ALA A 61 7.20 -11.82 -6.23
C ALA A 61 7.26 -10.83 -7.39
N ARG A 62 6.81 -11.28 -8.56
CA ARG A 62 6.75 -10.52 -9.81
C ARG A 62 5.47 -10.93 -10.52
N GLN A 63 4.54 -10.00 -10.73
CA GLN A 63 3.28 -10.31 -11.40
C GLN A 63 2.83 -9.11 -12.22
N VAL A 64 2.12 -9.36 -13.32
CA VAL A 64 1.33 -8.34 -13.99
C VAL A 64 -0.09 -8.44 -13.46
N ASP A 65 -0.55 -7.37 -12.81
CA ASP A 65 -1.88 -7.30 -12.21
C ASP A 65 -2.63 -6.07 -12.74
N PRO A 66 -3.97 -6.10 -12.78
CA PRO A 66 -4.76 -4.91 -13.05
C PRO A 66 -4.61 -3.91 -11.90
N VAL A 67 -4.61 -2.61 -12.21
CA VAL A 67 -4.52 -1.56 -11.17
C VAL A 67 -5.66 -1.69 -10.16
N GLU A 68 -6.83 -2.17 -10.57
CA GLU A 68 -7.97 -2.44 -9.69
C GLU A 68 -7.69 -3.45 -8.56
N LYS A 69 -6.73 -4.36 -8.75
CA LYS A 69 -6.31 -5.31 -7.71
C LYS A 69 -5.39 -4.66 -6.68
N GLU A 70 -4.67 -3.61 -7.08
CA GLU A 70 -3.81 -2.79 -6.23
C GLU A 70 -4.55 -1.49 -5.85
N PRO A 71 -5.63 -1.61 -5.06
CA PRO A 71 -6.86 -0.81 -5.05
C PRO A 71 -6.67 0.70 -5.23
N LEU A 72 -6.40 1.11 -6.48
CA LEU A 72 -6.32 2.49 -6.94
C LEU A 72 -7.35 2.67 -8.07
N LEU A 73 -8.61 2.85 -7.69
CA LEU A 73 -9.71 2.89 -8.64
C LEU A 73 -9.77 4.22 -9.41
N HIS A 74 -9.05 5.24 -8.97
CA HIS A 74 -8.98 6.57 -9.56
C HIS A 74 -7.57 6.88 -10.08
N PHE A 75 -6.82 5.85 -10.45
CA PHE A 75 -5.49 5.94 -11.05
C PHE A 75 -5.43 5.00 -12.26
N PHE A 76 -5.43 5.54 -13.47
CA PHE A 76 -5.34 4.76 -14.72
C PHE A 76 -6.24 3.49 -14.74
N PRO A 77 -7.55 3.63 -14.50
CA PRO A 77 -8.46 2.51 -14.40
C PRO A 77 -8.47 1.67 -15.68
N GLY A 78 -8.44 0.34 -15.52
CA GLY A 78 -8.44 -0.64 -16.61
C GLY A 78 -7.07 -0.93 -17.22
N THR A 79 -6.00 -0.31 -16.69
CA THR A 79 -4.62 -0.58 -17.11
C THR A 79 -3.99 -1.70 -16.29
N MET A 80 -2.86 -2.19 -16.78
CA MET A 80 -2.05 -3.19 -16.09
C MET A 80 -0.81 -2.54 -15.45
N THR A 81 -0.34 -3.15 -14.37
CA THR A 81 0.86 -2.75 -13.64
C THR A 81 1.81 -3.93 -13.46
N LEU A 82 3.12 -3.68 -13.46
CA LEU A 82 4.11 -4.68 -13.05
C LEU A 82 4.34 -4.54 -11.54
N CYS A 83 3.91 -5.55 -10.79
CA CYS A 83 3.96 -5.60 -9.34
C CYS A 83 5.20 -6.33 -8.82
N PHE A 84 5.81 -5.78 -7.78
CA PHE A 84 6.95 -6.39 -7.09
C PHE A 84 6.73 -6.51 -5.58
N GLY A 85 7.24 -7.61 -5.00
CA GLY A 85 7.33 -7.80 -3.56
C GLY A 85 8.61 -8.56 -3.18
N THR A 86 9.02 -8.44 -1.92
CA THR A 86 10.24 -9.07 -1.36
C THR A 86 9.92 -9.91 -0.13
N ALA A 87 10.94 -10.49 0.49
CA ALA A 87 10.83 -10.99 1.86
C ALA A 87 10.64 -9.86 2.89
N GLY A 88 10.10 -10.22 4.05
CA GLY A 88 10.00 -9.35 5.23
C GLY A 88 8.88 -8.31 5.17
N CYS A 89 8.53 -7.77 6.33
CA CYS A 89 7.54 -6.71 6.49
C CYS A 89 7.80 -5.98 7.80
N ASN A 90 7.45 -4.69 7.89
CA ASN A 90 7.52 -3.96 9.15
C ASN A 90 6.27 -4.19 10.03
N PHE A 91 5.24 -4.90 9.58
CA PHE A 91 4.06 -5.34 10.36
C PHE A 91 4.07 -6.87 10.51
N LYS A 92 3.26 -7.43 11.43
CA LYS A 92 2.97 -8.88 11.51
C LYS A 92 1.47 -9.15 11.56
N CYS A 93 0.75 -8.70 10.54
CA CYS A 93 -0.70 -8.87 10.42
C CYS A 93 -1.10 -10.34 10.49
N SER A 94 -1.98 -10.69 11.44
CA SER A 94 -2.49 -12.06 11.62
C SER A 94 -3.39 -12.53 10.47
N PHE A 95 -3.88 -11.60 9.65
CA PHE A 95 -4.73 -11.81 8.48
C PHE A 95 -3.99 -11.71 7.14
N CYS A 96 -2.66 -11.59 7.14
CA CYS A 96 -1.89 -11.32 5.92
C CYS A 96 -2.10 -12.42 4.86
N HIS A 97 -2.56 -12.06 3.66
CA HIS A 97 -2.69 -12.99 2.53
C HIS A 97 -1.31 -13.36 1.95
N ASN A 98 -0.35 -12.44 2.02
CA ASN A 98 1.02 -12.62 1.53
C ASN A 98 2.00 -12.99 2.66
N TRP A 99 1.53 -13.69 3.70
CA TRP A 99 2.35 -14.07 4.87
C TRP A 99 3.58 -14.92 4.49
N HIS A 100 3.51 -15.65 3.38
CA HIS A 100 4.60 -16.44 2.82
C HIS A 100 5.78 -15.59 2.32
N LEU A 101 5.58 -14.29 2.11
CA LEU A 101 6.65 -13.31 1.85
C LEU A 101 6.90 -12.45 3.10
N ALA A 102 5.83 -11.86 3.64
CA ALA A 102 5.89 -10.84 4.68
C ALA A 102 6.40 -11.36 6.04
N ALA A 103 6.16 -12.63 6.36
CA ALA A 103 6.58 -13.25 7.62
C ALA A 103 7.85 -14.12 7.49
N ARG A 104 8.56 -14.00 6.37
CA ARG A 104 9.77 -14.77 6.06
C ARG A 104 11.00 -13.88 5.99
N THR A 105 12.13 -14.46 6.36
CA THR A 105 13.45 -13.88 6.16
C THR A 105 13.86 -13.97 4.68
N PRO A 106 14.78 -13.11 4.21
CA PRO A 106 15.37 -13.20 2.86
C PRO A 106 15.79 -14.60 2.45
N GLU A 107 16.33 -15.40 3.36
CA GLU A 107 16.84 -16.74 3.06
C GLU A 107 15.77 -17.82 2.98
N GLU A 108 14.57 -17.55 3.51
CA GLU A 108 13.43 -18.47 3.43
C GLU A 108 12.61 -18.27 2.15
N VAL A 109 12.90 -17.23 1.37
CA VAL A 109 12.11 -16.87 0.18
C VAL A 109 12.98 -17.00 -1.06
N ALA A 110 12.45 -17.68 -2.08
CA ALA A 110 13.09 -17.74 -3.38
C ALA A 110 12.99 -16.37 -4.08
N ALA A 111 14.10 -15.65 -4.12
CA ALA A 111 14.23 -14.39 -4.85
C ALA A 111 15.16 -14.56 -6.04
N THR A 112 14.82 -13.90 -7.15
CA THR A 112 15.68 -13.82 -8.32
C THR A 112 16.24 -12.40 -8.41
N PRO A 113 17.53 -12.19 -8.70
CA PRO A 113 18.06 -10.86 -8.94
C PRO A 113 17.30 -10.13 -10.04
N LEU A 114 17.11 -8.82 -9.88
CA LEU A 114 16.58 -7.91 -10.89
C LEU A 114 17.03 -6.49 -10.56
N SER A 115 17.96 -5.97 -11.34
CA SER A 115 18.39 -4.58 -11.21
C SER A 115 17.22 -3.62 -11.47
N ALA A 116 17.38 -2.38 -11.03
CA ALA A 116 16.36 -1.36 -11.24
C ALA A 116 16.10 -1.10 -12.74
N GLU A 117 17.16 -1.09 -13.55
CA GLU A 117 17.04 -0.93 -15.00
C GLU A 117 16.34 -2.11 -15.67
N GLU A 118 16.66 -3.35 -15.29
CA GLU A 118 15.98 -4.54 -15.82
C GLU A 118 14.49 -4.54 -15.45
N ALA A 119 14.13 -4.11 -14.24
CA ALA A 119 12.73 -3.99 -13.83
C ALA A 119 11.95 -2.99 -14.71
N VAL A 120 12.54 -1.83 -14.99
CA VAL A 120 11.96 -0.79 -15.85
C VAL A 120 11.89 -1.24 -17.31
N ASN A 121 12.97 -1.83 -17.84
CA ASN A 121 12.97 -2.44 -19.17
C ASN A 121 11.86 -3.48 -19.29
N LYS A 122 11.66 -4.31 -18.26
CA LYS A 122 10.64 -5.34 -18.27
C LYS A 122 9.23 -4.76 -18.33
N ALA A 123 8.97 -3.69 -17.58
CA ALA A 123 7.69 -3.00 -17.64
C ALA A 123 7.41 -2.43 -19.04
N LEU A 124 8.42 -1.83 -19.68
CA LEU A 124 8.31 -1.31 -21.05
C LEU A 124 8.06 -2.44 -22.07
N GLU A 125 8.78 -3.56 -21.97
CA GLU A 125 8.59 -4.75 -22.82
C GLU A 125 7.18 -5.34 -22.70
N LEU A 126 6.63 -5.34 -21.48
CA LEU A 126 5.27 -5.85 -21.21
C LEU A 126 4.17 -4.87 -21.65
N GLY A 127 4.52 -3.62 -22.00
CA GLY A 127 3.57 -2.59 -22.39
C GLY A 127 2.63 -2.16 -21.25
N VAL A 128 3.04 -2.34 -19.99
CA VAL A 128 2.26 -1.87 -18.83
C VAL A 128 2.43 -0.37 -18.62
N GLN A 129 1.44 0.27 -18.00
CA GLN A 129 1.43 1.72 -17.81
C GLN A 129 2.15 2.14 -16.51
N SER A 130 2.30 1.20 -15.58
CA SER A 130 2.84 1.49 -14.26
C SER A 130 3.62 0.33 -13.64
N ILE A 131 4.36 0.65 -12.58
CA ILE A 131 5.05 -0.30 -11.69
C ILE A 131 4.49 -0.11 -10.27
N SER A 132 4.09 -1.21 -9.64
CA SER A 132 3.62 -1.23 -8.25
C SER A 132 4.63 -1.91 -7.34
N PHE A 133 4.82 -1.34 -6.15
CA PHE A 133 5.56 -1.96 -5.07
C PHE A 133 4.56 -2.39 -3.97
N THR A 134 4.41 -3.70 -3.77
CA THR A 134 3.25 -4.30 -3.10
C THR A 134 3.56 -5.68 -2.46
N TYR A 135 2.53 -6.50 -2.24
CA TYR A 135 2.46 -7.82 -1.62
C TYR A 135 2.81 -7.88 -0.15
N ASN A 136 4.00 -7.43 0.23
CA ASN A 136 4.45 -7.36 1.62
C ASN A 136 4.35 -5.93 2.14
N GLU A 137 5.47 -5.25 2.38
CA GLU A 137 5.48 -3.82 2.69
C GLU A 137 6.61 -3.16 1.89
N PRO A 138 6.32 -2.29 0.91
CA PRO A 138 7.33 -1.71 0.05
C PRO A 138 8.36 -0.82 0.77
N THR A 139 8.02 -0.28 1.93
CA THR A 139 8.98 0.43 2.79
C THR A 139 10.20 -0.44 3.13
N VAL A 140 10.10 -1.78 3.22
CA VAL A 140 11.25 -2.61 3.64
C VAL A 140 12.30 -2.78 2.55
N PHE A 141 11.95 -2.55 1.29
CA PHE A 141 12.88 -2.58 0.14
C PHE A 141 13.02 -1.20 -0.52
N TYR A 142 12.95 -0.16 0.31
CA TYR A 142 12.98 1.26 -0.03
C TYR A 142 14.01 1.64 -1.10
N GLU A 143 15.27 1.23 -0.93
CA GLU A 143 16.37 1.67 -1.80
C GLU A 143 16.15 1.21 -3.25
N TRP A 144 15.76 -0.05 -3.43
CA TRP A 144 15.50 -0.59 -4.76
C TRP A 144 14.23 0.01 -5.37
N ALA A 145 13.16 0.15 -4.58
CA ALA A 145 11.93 0.79 -5.04
C ALA A 145 12.16 2.25 -5.46
N TYR A 146 12.97 3.00 -4.71
CA TYR A 146 13.35 4.38 -5.03
C TYR A 146 14.10 4.46 -6.37
N ASP A 147 15.08 3.58 -6.56
CA ASP A 147 15.91 3.58 -7.78
C ASP A 147 15.09 3.15 -9.01
N VAL A 148 14.23 2.13 -8.88
CA VAL A 148 13.26 1.75 -9.92
C VAL A 148 12.32 2.91 -10.24
N ALA A 149 11.76 3.55 -9.22
CA ALA A 149 10.79 4.63 -9.42
C ALA A 149 11.42 5.84 -10.11
N LYS A 150 12.65 6.20 -9.75
CA LYS A 150 13.42 7.24 -10.44
C LYS A 150 13.60 6.92 -11.93
N LEU A 151 14.06 5.71 -12.26
CA LEU A 151 14.27 5.29 -13.64
C LEU A 151 12.96 5.17 -14.43
N ALA A 152 11.88 4.72 -13.81
CA ALA A 152 10.56 4.61 -14.42
C ALA A 152 10.03 6.00 -14.84
N GLN A 153 10.15 7.01 -13.97
CA GLN A 153 9.77 8.39 -14.27
C GLN A 153 10.54 8.95 -15.48
N GLU A 154 11.85 8.72 -15.55
CA GLU A 154 12.71 9.14 -16.67
C GLU A 154 12.28 8.50 -18.01
N ARG A 155 11.55 7.37 -17.96
CA ARG A 155 11.09 6.62 -19.13
C ARG A 155 9.57 6.67 -19.33
N GLY A 156 8.87 7.57 -18.64
CA GLY A 156 7.44 7.80 -18.82
C GLY A 156 6.51 6.72 -18.23
N LEU A 157 7.03 5.83 -17.39
CA LEU A 157 6.22 4.89 -16.61
C LEU A 157 5.78 5.54 -15.30
N ARG A 158 4.56 5.22 -14.86
CA ARG A 158 4.08 5.64 -13.55
C ARG A 158 4.49 4.66 -12.46
N THR A 159 4.59 5.13 -11.23
CA THR A 159 4.96 4.30 -10.08
C THR A 159 4.03 4.56 -8.90
N TYR A 160 3.76 3.52 -8.12
CA TYR A 160 3.00 3.68 -6.90
C TYR A 160 3.33 2.62 -5.85
N PHE A 161 3.02 2.95 -4.60
CA PHE A 161 3.14 2.04 -3.46
C PHE A 161 1.76 1.53 -3.07
N HIS A 162 1.64 0.24 -2.78
CA HIS A 162 0.54 -0.31 -2.00
C HIS A 162 1.12 -0.75 -0.64
N THR A 163 0.79 0.02 0.40
CA THR A 163 1.53 0.03 1.67
C THR A 163 0.62 0.02 2.88
N ASN A 164 1.12 -0.47 4.01
CA ASN A 164 0.51 -0.29 5.32
C ASN A 164 0.68 1.13 5.88
N GLY A 165 1.43 2.00 5.20
CA GLY A 165 1.55 3.42 5.52
C GLY A 165 2.46 3.74 6.70
N ALA A 166 3.26 2.81 7.22
CA ALA A 166 4.08 3.05 8.40
C ALA A 166 5.56 3.32 8.09
N ILE A 167 5.82 4.43 7.42
CA ILE A 167 7.14 4.96 7.08
C ILE A 167 7.38 6.29 7.83
N ASN A 168 8.62 6.60 8.21
CA ASN A 168 8.89 7.86 8.91
C ASN A 168 8.78 9.07 7.95
N PRO A 169 8.51 10.28 8.46
CA PRO A 169 8.26 11.46 7.63
C PRO A 169 9.35 11.81 6.61
N GLU A 170 10.62 11.81 7.02
CA GLU A 170 11.74 12.16 6.13
C GLU A 170 11.87 11.19 4.93
N PRO A 171 11.98 9.85 5.12
CA PRO A 171 12.04 8.93 4.00
C PRO A 171 10.77 8.94 3.14
N LEU A 172 9.60 9.18 3.74
CA LEU A 172 8.32 9.31 3.02
C LEU A 172 8.36 10.50 2.06
N ARG A 173 8.69 11.72 2.53
CA ARG A 173 8.74 12.92 1.68
C ARG A 173 9.76 12.78 0.54
N ALA A 174 10.89 12.13 0.80
CA ALA A 174 11.87 11.84 -0.25
C ALA A 174 11.33 10.87 -1.31
N LEU A 175 10.58 9.85 -0.88
CA LEU A 175 9.98 8.85 -1.74
C LEU A 175 8.82 9.41 -2.56
N LEU A 176 7.97 10.26 -1.97
CA LEU A 176 6.79 10.84 -2.64
C LEU A 176 7.15 11.65 -3.89
N LYS A 177 8.35 12.23 -3.94
CA LYS A 177 8.89 12.89 -5.15
C LYS A 177 9.10 11.93 -6.33
N ARG A 178 9.08 10.62 -6.08
CA ARG A 178 9.32 9.55 -7.05
C ARG A 178 8.07 8.71 -7.35
N LEU A 179 6.95 8.96 -6.67
CA LEU A 179 5.71 8.21 -6.84
C LEU A 179 4.63 9.09 -7.46
N ASP A 180 3.80 8.49 -8.30
CA ASP A 180 2.61 9.13 -8.87
C ASP A 180 1.36 8.89 -8.02
N ALA A 181 1.32 7.77 -7.28
CA ALA A 181 0.23 7.46 -6.36
C ALA A 181 0.65 6.59 -5.16
N VAL A 182 -0.24 6.49 -4.16
CA VAL A 182 -0.10 5.59 -3.02
C VAL A 182 -1.46 4.97 -2.64
N ALA A 183 -1.57 3.66 -2.58
CA ALA A 183 -2.66 2.96 -1.90
C ALA A 183 -2.25 2.67 -0.46
N VAL A 184 -2.98 3.21 0.52
CA VAL A 184 -2.67 3.05 1.95
C VAL A 184 -3.72 2.20 2.64
N ASP A 185 -3.28 1.12 3.28
CA ASP A 185 -4.13 0.32 4.15
C ASP A 185 -4.32 0.99 5.52
N LEU A 186 -5.44 1.69 5.71
CA LEU A 186 -5.92 2.11 7.03
C LEU A 186 -6.69 0.93 7.66
N LYS A 187 -5.95 0.03 8.30
CA LYS A 187 -6.43 -1.32 8.66
C LYS A 187 -7.51 -1.32 9.73
N ALA A 188 -7.54 -0.32 10.61
CA ALA A 188 -8.57 -0.12 11.63
C ALA A 188 -8.47 1.31 12.16
N PHE A 189 -9.38 1.69 13.07
CA PHE A 189 -9.35 2.99 13.73
C PHE A 189 -9.27 2.87 15.25
N THR A 190 -8.54 1.86 15.72
CA THR A 190 -8.26 1.63 17.14
C THR A 190 -6.80 1.23 17.32
N ALA A 191 -6.17 1.72 18.39
CA ALA A 191 -4.79 1.34 18.73
C ALA A 191 -4.68 -0.17 19.05
N GLU A 192 -5.71 -0.75 19.68
CA GLU A 192 -5.72 -2.15 20.07
C GLU A 192 -5.62 -3.11 18.88
N PHE A 193 -6.36 -2.86 17.78
CA PHE A 193 -6.23 -3.66 16.57
C PHE A 193 -4.80 -3.63 16.03
N TYR A 194 -4.18 -2.45 16.01
CA TYR A 194 -2.81 -2.31 15.54
C TYR A 194 -1.83 -3.07 16.44
N GLN A 195 -1.95 -2.96 17.75
CA GLN A 195 -1.07 -3.62 18.72
C GLN A 195 -1.21 -5.15 18.69
N VAL A 196 -2.44 -5.66 18.73
CA VAL A 196 -2.73 -7.09 18.93
C VAL A 196 -2.79 -7.85 17.60
N THR A 197 -3.47 -7.29 16.59
CA THR A 197 -3.70 -8.00 15.33
C THR A 197 -2.57 -7.79 14.33
N SER A 198 -1.94 -6.60 14.33
CA SER A 198 -0.90 -6.21 13.37
C SER A 198 0.50 -6.04 13.95
N PHE A 199 0.65 -6.10 15.28
CA PHE A 199 1.90 -5.82 16.00
C PHE A 199 2.53 -4.48 15.61
N SER A 200 1.71 -3.43 15.57
CA SER A 200 2.02 -2.12 15.03
C SER A 200 1.28 -0.99 15.77
N GLU A 201 1.30 0.21 15.20
CA GLU A 201 0.72 1.44 15.73
C GLU A 201 -0.13 2.15 14.67
N LEU A 202 -1.26 2.73 15.09
CA LEU A 202 -2.17 3.49 14.22
C LEU A 202 -1.60 4.86 13.84
N GLU A 203 -1.03 5.57 14.80
CA GLU A 203 -0.60 6.97 14.63
C GLU A 203 0.41 7.19 13.48
N PRO A 204 1.40 6.30 13.26
CA PRO A 204 2.28 6.43 12.09
C PRO A 204 1.54 6.39 10.75
N VAL A 205 0.46 5.59 10.64
CA VAL A 205 -0.34 5.51 9.41
C VAL A 205 -1.13 6.80 9.19
N LEU A 206 -1.72 7.34 10.25
CA LEU A 206 -2.44 8.63 10.20
C LEU A 206 -1.51 9.79 9.83
N THR A 207 -0.29 9.78 10.37
CA THR A 207 0.76 10.75 10.03
C THR A 207 1.15 10.65 8.56
N THR A 208 1.35 9.44 8.04
CA THR A 208 1.65 9.21 6.62
C THR A 208 0.55 9.73 5.71
N LEU A 209 -0.71 9.44 5.99
CA LEU A 209 -1.84 9.93 5.19
C LEU A 209 -1.87 11.47 5.12
N LYS A 210 -1.61 12.15 6.24
CA LYS A 210 -1.52 13.61 6.28
C LYS A 210 -0.37 14.14 5.44
N ILE A 211 0.81 13.50 5.51
CA ILE A 211 1.99 13.90 4.72
C ILE A 211 1.74 13.68 3.22
N ILE A 212 1.13 12.56 2.82
CA ILE A 212 0.81 12.31 1.41
C ILE A 212 -0.13 13.40 0.87
N LYS A 213 -1.16 13.77 1.64
CA LYS A 213 -2.07 14.87 1.29
C LYS A 213 -1.33 16.22 1.19
N GLU A 214 -0.45 16.52 2.15
CA GLU A 214 0.34 17.75 2.18
C GLU A 214 1.29 17.88 0.97
N GLU A 215 1.91 16.78 0.56
CA GLU A 215 2.81 16.71 -0.61
C GLU A 215 2.05 16.68 -1.95
N GLY A 216 0.72 16.56 -1.93
CA GLY A 216 -0.12 16.60 -3.13
C GLY A 216 -0.02 15.38 -4.05
N VAL A 217 0.49 14.25 -3.53
CA VAL A 217 0.53 12.98 -4.29
C VAL A 217 -0.84 12.31 -4.23
N TRP A 218 -1.27 11.69 -5.33
CA TRP A 218 -2.55 10.98 -5.38
C TRP A 218 -2.55 9.79 -4.42
N PHE A 219 -3.66 9.57 -3.71
CA PHE A 219 -3.78 8.40 -2.86
C PHE A 219 -5.21 7.96 -2.65
N GLU A 220 -5.35 6.68 -2.35
CA GLU A 220 -6.62 6.03 -2.02
C GLU A 220 -6.43 5.18 -0.77
N ILE A 221 -7.50 5.02 0.01
CA ILE A 221 -7.46 4.31 1.29
C ILE A 221 -8.19 2.98 1.14
N THR A 222 -7.55 1.91 1.61
CA THR A 222 -8.21 0.60 1.74
C THR A 222 -8.40 0.24 3.20
N ASN A 223 -9.60 -0.25 3.53
CA ASN A 223 -9.93 -0.83 4.82
C ASN A 223 -10.46 -2.25 4.61
N LEU A 224 -9.66 -3.25 4.96
CA LEU A 224 -10.09 -4.65 4.98
C LEU A 224 -10.95 -4.89 6.23
N VAL A 225 -12.26 -5.06 6.05
CA VAL A 225 -13.19 -5.26 7.18
C VAL A 225 -13.15 -6.73 7.59
N ILE A 226 -12.74 -7.02 8.81
CA ILE A 226 -12.55 -8.35 9.38
C ILE A 226 -13.57 -8.54 10.51
N PRO A 227 -14.45 -9.55 10.42
CA PRO A 227 -15.45 -9.82 11.45
C PRO A 227 -14.85 -9.89 12.85
N THR A 228 -15.53 -9.30 13.83
CA THR A 228 -15.18 -9.26 15.26
C THR A 228 -13.93 -8.45 15.64
N LEU A 229 -13.19 -7.90 14.67
CA LEU A 229 -11.91 -7.21 14.94
C LEU A 229 -11.93 -5.72 14.62
N ASN A 230 -12.50 -5.32 13.48
CA ASN A 230 -12.57 -3.91 13.06
C ASN A 230 -13.90 -3.58 12.36
N ASP A 231 -14.92 -4.40 12.54
CA ASP A 231 -16.28 -4.24 12.00
C ASP A 231 -17.24 -3.50 12.95
N ASP A 232 -16.70 -2.81 13.96
CA ASP A 232 -17.48 -1.91 14.81
C ASP A 232 -17.88 -0.65 14.01
N MET A 233 -19.18 -0.47 13.80
CA MET A 233 -19.72 0.63 13.01
C MET A 233 -19.48 2.01 13.63
N GLY A 234 -19.34 2.11 14.95
CA GLY A 234 -18.96 3.35 15.63
C GLY A 234 -17.53 3.74 15.28
N LYS A 235 -16.60 2.79 15.31
CA LYS A 235 -15.19 3.00 14.91
C LYS A 235 -15.03 3.26 13.42
N ILE A 236 -15.81 2.60 12.57
CA ILE A 236 -15.86 2.93 11.14
C ILE A 236 -16.35 4.37 10.92
N ARG A 237 -17.38 4.82 11.66
CA ARG A 237 -17.84 6.21 11.60
C ARG A 237 -16.75 7.19 12.03
N GLU A 238 -16.07 6.93 13.15
CA GLU A 238 -14.93 7.74 13.62
C GLU A 238 -13.84 7.84 12.53
N MET A 239 -13.49 6.71 11.91
CA MET A 239 -12.54 6.67 10.79
C MET A 239 -12.97 7.54 9.62
N CYS A 240 -14.23 7.42 9.18
CA CYS A 240 -14.76 8.17 8.03
C CYS A 240 -14.78 9.68 8.31
N ILE A 241 -15.17 10.08 9.53
CA ILE A 241 -15.13 11.48 9.97
C ILE A 241 -13.70 12.00 9.92
N TRP A 242 -12.74 11.23 10.45
CA TRP A 242 -11.34 11.61 10.42
C TRP A 242 -10.80 11.77 9.01
N VAL A 243 -11.11 10.83 8.09
CA VAL A 243 -10.72 10.92 6.68
C VAL A 243 -11.30 12.19 6.05
N ARG A 244 -12.59 12.45 6.21
CA ARG A 244 -13.24 13.65 5.67
C ARG A 244 -12.57 14.92 6.19
N ASP A 245 -12.36 15.02 7.50
CA ASP A 245 -11.92 16.25 8.16
C ASP A 245 -10.43 16.53 7.96
N ASN A 246 -9.60 15.49 7.81
CA ASN A 246 -8.14 15.63 7.70
C ASN A 246 -7.62 15.49 6.27
N LEU A 247 -8.31 14.75 5.40
CA LEU A 247 -7.81 14.37 4.07
C LEU A 247 -8.71 14.90 2.95
N GLY A 248 -10.00 15.09 3.22
CA GLY A 248 -10.99 15.61 2.28
C GLY A 248 -12.08 14.60 1.95
N LYS A 249 -13.25 15.11 1.57
CA LYS A 249 -14.41 14.30 1.16
C LYS A 249 -14.20 13.55 -0.16
N ASP A 250 -13.23 14.00 -0.95
CA ASP A 250 -12.94 13.58 -2.31
C ASP A 250 -11.90 12.45 -2.37
N VAL A 251 -11.36 12.02 -1.22
CA VAL A 251 -10.43 10.89 -1.10
C VAL A 251 -11.18 9.57 -1.21
N PRO A 252 -10.83 8.69 -2.17
CA PRO A 252 -11.47 7.37 -2.26
C PRO A 252 -11.18 6.48 -1.05
N LEU A 253 -12.23 5.82 -0.58
CA LEU A 253 -12.19 4.82 0.50
C LEU A 253 -12.80 3.51 0.01
N HIS A 254 -12.00 2.44 0.08
CA HIS A 254 -12.39 1.10 -0.35
C HIS A 254 -12.57 0.19 0.85
N PHE A 255 -13.80 -0.19 1.15
CA PHE A 255 -14.08 -1.27 2.09
C PHE A 255 -13.89 -2.61 1.38
N SER A 256 -12.93 -3.40 1.81
CA SER A 256 -12.60 -4.68 1.18
C SER A 256 -13.09 -5.85 2.02
N ARG A 257 -13.67 -6.84 1.36
CA ARG A 257 -14.13 -8.07 2.01
C ARG A 257 -12.94 -8.93 2.46
N PHE A 258 -12.94 -9.30 3.73
CA PHE A 258 -12.01 -10.27 4.29
C PHE A 258 -12.38 -11.69 3.86
N PHE A 259 -11.33 -12.48 3.59
CA PHE A 259 -11.40 -13.93 3.47
C PHE A 259 -10.37 -14.56 4.44
N PRO A 260 -10.70 -15.70 5.06
CA PRO A 260 -9.86 -16.32 6.08
C PRO A 260 -8.46 -16.66 5.56
N ALA A 261 -7.43 -16.20 6.27
CA ALA A 261 -6.05 -16.38 5.86
C ALA A 261 -5.10 -16.38 7.06
N TYR A 262 -3.91 -16.98 6.84
CA TYR A 262 -2.81 -17.05 7.80
C TYR A 262 -3.23 -17.53 9.19
N LYS A 263 -3.30 -16.66 10.20
CA LYS A 263 -3.66 -17.03 11.58
C LYS A 263 -5.16 -16.87 11.86
N LEU A 264 -5.91 -16.19 10.99
CA LEU A 264 -7.35 -15.94 11.14
C LEU A 264 -8.21 -16.88 10.29
N THR A 265 -7.82 -18.16 10.20
CA THR A 265 -8.54 -19.16 9.38
C THR A 265 -9.89 -19.60 9.98
N ARG A 266 -10.17 -19.26 11.24
CA ARG A 266 -11.40 -19.62 11.95
C ARG A 266 -12.51 -18.57 11.87
N LEU A 267 -12.19 -17.36 11.42
CA LEU A 267 -13.20 -16.33 11.18
C LEU A 267 -13.91 -16.63 9.85
N PRO A 268 -15.19 -16.26 9.67
CA PRO A 268 -15.83 -16.33 8.36
C PRO A 268 -15.34 -15.19 7.45
N PRO A 269 -15.58 -15.26 6.13
CA PRO A 269 -15.53 -14.08 5.29
C PRO A 269 -16.47 -12.99 5.82
N THR A 270 -16.14 -11.72 5.60
CA THR A 270 -17.04 -10.62 6.01
C THR A 270 -18.40 -10.78 5.36
N PRO A 271 -19.51 -10.67 6.11
CA PRO A 271 -20.83 -10.53 5.52
C PRO A 271 -20.87 -9.32 4.57
N ILE A 272 -21.63 -9.43 3.48
CA ILE A 272 -21.74 -8.34 2.50
C ILE A 272 -22.47 -7.15 3.13
N GLU A 273 -23.48 -7.45 3.95
CA GLU A 273 -24.30 -6.48 4.67
C GLU A 273 -23.45 -5.60 5.60
N THR A 274 -22.39 -6.15 6.20
CA THR A 274 -21.43 -5.39 7.02
C THR A 274 -20.68 -4.35 6.17
N LEU A 275 -20.28 -4.71 4.94
CA LEU A 275 -19.60 -3.79 4.02
C LEU A 275 -20.57 -2.72 3.50
N GLU A 276 -21.81 -3.09 3.22
CA GLU A 276 -22.87 -2.15 2.82
C GLU A 276 -23.17 -1.13 3.92
N GLN A 277 -23.24 -1.56 5.18
CA GLN A 277 -23.39 -0.68 6.34
C GLN A 277 -22.20 0.28 6.49
N ALA A 278 -20.97 -0.24 6.38
CA ALA A 278 -19.76 0.59 6.43
C ALA A 278 -19.76 1.66 5.32
N ARG A 279 -20.13 1.26 4.09
CA ARG A 279 -20.28 2.18 2.96
C ARG A 279 -21.37 3.22 3.20
N ALA A 280 -22.53 2.83 3.71
CA ALA A 280 -23.62 3.75 4.01
C ALA A 280 -23.18 4.83 5.01
N ILE A 281 -22.46 4.45 6.07
CA ILE A 281 -21.90 5.38 7.07
C ILE A 281 -20.92 6.36 6.43
N ALA A 282 -20.01 5.88 5.60
CA ALA A 282 -19.02 6.72 4.92
C ALA A 282 -19.69 7.78 4.02
N LEU A 283 -20.71 7.39 3.27
CA LEU A 283 -21.52 8.30 2.44
C LEU A 283 -22.33 9.30 3.30
N GLU A 284 -22.94 8.83 4.41
CA GLU A 284 -23.69 9.68 5.34
C GLU A 284 -22.80 10.75 5.98
N VAL A 285 -21.56 10.39 6.32
CA VAL A 285 -20.55 11.33 6.83
C VAL A 285 -20.12 12.35 5.77
N GLY A 286 -20.32 12.04 4.49
CA GLY A 286 -20.10 12.95 3.36
C GLY A 286 -18.86 12.63 2.52
N LEU A 287 -18.30 11.42 2.61
CA LEU A 287 -17.30 10.95 1.64
C LEU A 287 -17.98 10.68 0.29
N GLU A 288 -17.32 11.05 -0.81
CA GLU A 288 -17.92 11.02 -2.15
C GLU A 288 -17.65 9.71 -2.90
N TYR A 289 -16.47 9.12 -2.69
CA TYR A 289 -15.99 7.96 -3.44
C TYR A 289 -15.76 6.77 -2.51
N VAL A 290 -16.83 6.01 -2.26
CA VAL A 290 -16.79 4.85 -1.37
C VAL A 290 -17.19 3.59 -2.11
N THR A 291 -16.28 2.62 -2.16
CA THR A 291 -16.49 1.36 -2.89
C THR A 291 -16.41 0.13 -2.00
N ILE A 292 -17.02 -0.95 -2.47
CA ILE A 292 -16.91 -2.29 -1.88
C ILE A 292 -16.06 -3.15 -2.81
N GLY A 293 -14.93 -3.62 -2.28
CA GLY A 293 -13.98 -4.51 -2.96
C GLY A 293 -14.16 -5.98 -2.57
N ASN A 294 -13.59 -6.88 -3.36
CA ASN A 294 -13.62 -8.33 -3.10
C ASN A 294 -15.02 -8.96 -3.01
N VAL A 295 -16.00 -8.35 -3.67
CA VAL A 295 -17.36 -8.89 -3.88
C VAL A 295 -17.67 -8.85 -5.38
N PRO A 296 -17.27 -9.88 -6.16
CA PRO A 296 -17.50 -9.89 -7.60
C PRO A 296 -18.97 -9.66 -7.96
N GLY A 297 -19.23 -8.72 -8.88
CA GLY A 297 -20.58 -8.37 -9.33
C GLY A 297 -21.34 -7.37 -8.47
N HIS A 298 -20.80 -6.96 -7.32
CA HIS A 298 -21.44 -5.95 -6.48
C HIS A 298 -21.37 -4.56 -7.12
N GLU A 299 -22.50 -3.87 -7.21
CA GLU A 299 -22.60 -2.56 -7.89
C GLU A 299 -21.65 -1.51 -7.29
N ALA A 300 -21.54 -1.46 -5.96
CA ALA A 300 -20.63 -0.57 -5.24
C ALA A 300 -19.12 -0.83 -5.49
N ASN A 301 -18.73 -1.79 -6.33
CA ASN A 301 -17.36 -1.91 -6.84
C ASN A 301 -17.04 -0.84 -7.92
N SER A 302 -18.08 -0.21 -8.48
CA SER A 302 -17.98 0.84 -9.49
C SER A 302 -17.83 2.23 -8.87
N THR A 303 -17.33 3.19 -9.66
CA THR A 303 -17.26 4.61 -9.30
C THR A 303 -18.51 5.33 -9.80
N PHE A 304 -19.12 6.19 -8.96
CA PHE A 304 -20.32 6.98 -9.28
C PHE A 304 -20.02 8.47 -9.19
N CYS A 305 -20.73 9.28 -9.97
CA CYS A 305 -20.61 10.74 -9.89
C CYS A 305 -21.34 11.24 -8.63
N PRO A 306 -20.67 11.99 -7.72
CA PRO A 306 -21.32 12.50 -6.52
C PRO A 306 -22.38 13.57 -6.82
N ASN A 307 -22.35 14.17 -8.00
CA ASN A 307 -23.29 15.22 -8.41
C ASN A 307 -24.56 14.68 -9.09
N CYS A 308 -24.43 13.79 -10.09
CA CYS A 308 -25.57 13.31 -10.87
C CYS A 308 -25.91 11.83 -10.65
N GLY A 309 -25.14 11.10 -9.83
CA GLY A 309 -25.39 9.69 -9.51
C GLY A 309 -25.01 8.68 -10.61
N GLU A 310 -24.72 9.14 -11.83
CA GLU A 310 -24.37 8.27 -12.95
C GLU A 310 -23.12 7.42 -12.67
N THR A 311 -23.13 6.18 -13.16
CA THR A 311 -21.95 5.30 -13.09
C THR A 311 -20.84 5.86 -14.00
N LEU A 312 -19.70 6.22 -13.42
CA LEU A 312 -18.55 6.77 -14.14
C LEU A 312 -17.60 5.68 -14.60
N ILE A 313 -17.23 4.77 -13.71
CA ILE A 313 -16.36 3.65 -14.05
C ILE A 313 -17.08 2.38 -13.63
N LYS A 314 -17.58 1.64 -14.62
CA LYS A 314 -18.28 0.38 -14.39
C LYS A 314 -17.27 -0.74 -14.26
N ARG A 315 -17.30 -1.44 -13.12
CA ARG A 315 -16.40 -2.55 -12.82
C ARG A 315 -17.15 -3.84 -12.52
N VAL A 316 -16.51 -4.95 -12.86
CA VAL A 316 -16.82 -6.27 -12.30
C VAL A 316 -15.52 -6.83 -11.75
N HIS A 317 -15.41 -6.83 -10.43
CA HIS A 317 -14.20 -7.23 -9.72
C HIS A 317 -13.00 -6.35 -10.10
N PHE A 318 -12.04 -6.87 -10.87
CA PHE A 318 -10.86 -6.12 -11.30
C PHE A 318 -10.94 -5.65 -12.76
N SER A 319 -12.02 -5.96 -13.47
CA SER A 319 -12.17 -5.56 -14.88
C SER A 319 -13.01 -4.30 -15.02
N VAL A 320 -12.48 -3.32 -15.75
CA VAL A 320 -13.23 -2.12 -16.16
C VAL A 320 -14.01 -2.42 -17.44
N LEU A 321 -15.33 -2.29 -17.38
CA LEU A 321 -16.24 -2.51 -18.50
C LEU A 321 -16.59 -1.22 -19.24
N ALA A 322 -16.55 -0.09 -18.55
CA ALA A 322 -16.78 1.23 -19.12
C ALA A 322 -16.08 2.30 -18.29
N ASN A 323 -15.58 3.34 -18.96
CA ASN A 323 -15.05 4.54 -18.33
C ASN A 323 -15.70 5.77 -19.00
N HIS A 324 -16.36 6.60 -18.20
CA HIS A 324 -17.10 7.79 -18.59
C HIS A 324 -16.52 9.06 -17.94
N ILE A 325 -15.22 9.03 -17.64
CA ILE A 325 -14.44 10.20 -17.23
C ILE A 325 -13.73 10.75 -18.47
N GLU A 326 -13.97 12.02 -18.78
CA GLU A 326 -13.37 12.74 -19.90
C GLU A 326 -12.67 14.00 -19.39
N GLY A 327 -11.36 14.11 -19.58
CA GLY A 327 -10.57 15.26 -19.11
C GLY A 327 -10.66 15.50 -17.60
N GLY A 328 -10.77 14.42 -16.81
CA GLY A 328 -10.96 14.46 -15.36
C GLY A 328 -12.33 14.97 -14.91
N LYS A 329 -13.36 14.83 -15.75
CA LYS A 329 -14.74 15.24 -15.45
C LYS A 329 -15.73 14.13 -15.79
N CYS A 330 -16.86 14.14 -15.09
CA CYS A 330 -18.02 13.33 -15.44
C CYS A 330 -18.51 13.70 -16.84
N LYS A 331 -18.55 12.73 -17.76
CA LYS A 331 -19.09 12.89 -19.12
C LYS A 331 -20.53 13.42 -19.14
N PHE A 332 -21.34 13.09 -18.13
CA PHE A 332 -22.78 13.35 -18.14
C PHE A 332 -23.15 14.75 -17.61
N CYS A 333 -22.43 15.26 -16.61
CA CYS A 333 -22.75 16.56 -15.99
C CYS A 333 -21.57 17.53 -15.88
N GLY A 334 -20.37 17.15 -16.31
CA GLY A 334 -19.18 17.99 -16.28
C GLY A 334 -18.55 18.19 -14.90
N HIS A 335 -19.07 17.53 -13.85
CA HIS A 335 -18.51 17.61 -12.50
C HIS A 335 -17.05 17.11 -12.48
N PRO A 336 -16.09 17.85 -11.92
CA PRO A 336 -14.70 17.39 -11.76
C PRO A 336 -14.62 16.12 -10.91
N ILE A 337 -13.86 15.14 -11.37
CA ILE A 337 -13.63 13.87 -10.66
C ILE A 337 -12.16 13.79 -10.27
N PRO A 338 -11.84 13.72 -8.96
CA PRO A 338 -10.47 13.66 -8.47
C PRO A 338 -9.86 12.30 -8.85
N GLY A 339 -8.64 12.33 -9.38
CA GLY A 339 -7.89 11.14 -9.77
C GLY A 339 -6.79 11.46 -10.76
N VAL A 340 -6.03 10.43 -11.12
CA VAL A 340 -5.01 10.46 -12.17
C VAL A 340 -5.56 9.70 -13.37
N TRP A 341 -5.89 10.46 -14.42
CA TRP A 341 -6.58 9.95 -15.60
C TRP A 341 -5.64 9.88 -16.81
N MET A 342 -5.91 8.94 -17.71
CA MET A 342 -5.19 8.83 -18.99
C MET A 342 -5.60 9.89 -19.99
#